data_AF-B0EJL3-F1
#
_entry.id   AF-B0EJL3-F1
#
_cell.length_a   1.000
_cell.length_b   1.000
_cell.length_c   1.000
_cell.angle_alpha   90.00
_cell.angle_beta   90.00
_cell.angle_gamma   90.00
#
_symmetry.space_group_name_H-M   'P 1'
#
loop_
_entity.id
_entity.type
_entity.pdbx_description
1 polymer ?
#
loop_
_entity_poly.entity_id
_entity_poly.type
_entity_poly.pdbx_seq_one_letter_code
_entity_poly.pdbx_strand_id
1 'polypeptide(L)'
;MKLGHNEIMITSMYFNNIKDFINLEMGVKRYRGNIERFHFNPIPLNEYSRKLFPNIETFHIYNENDEIFNDGKIFKKVIWYLVKDRYTYGNTIPPEVKSLKYNCFCNCDELKSINIPTTITKLGDGCFDRCSSLKSINIPSSVSKIGGGCFDECTSLTTMNIDNLQFISQERIFINEPVLVSIKIPHNLQIINGKNIEKKDINKFIIPSSITKLGNACFNRCYSLITINIPTYVRYYCFKKCTSLKSINIPSSIKSFGDGCFCECGCEKELKKNKRIPRNCFNK
;
A
#
# COMPACT_ATOMS: atom_id res chain seq x y z
N MET A 1 -11.11 -22.90 -15.07
CA MET A 1 -9.66 -23.21 -15.09
C MET A 1 -9.28 -23.90 -13.79
N LYS A 2 -8.70 -25.11 -13.81
CA LYS A 2 -8.20 -25.78 -12.59
C LYS A 2 -6.74 -25.37 -12.39
N LEU A 3 -6.43 -24.59 -11.34
CA LEU A 3 -5.04 -24.26 -10.99
C LEU A 3 -4.30 -25.53 -10.56
N GLY A 4 -3.06 -25.71 -10.99
CA GLY A 4 -2.16 -26.74 -10.47
C GLY A 4 -1.30 -26.21 -9.32
N HIS A 5 -0.32 -27.01 -8.90
CA HIS A 5 0.55 -26.67 -7.77
C HIS A 5 1.47 -25.48 -8.09
N ASN A 6 2.02 -25.43 -9.30
CA ASN A 6 2.91 -24.32 -9.70
C ASN A 6 2.10 -23.02 -9.85
N GLU A 7 0.90 -23.10 -10.42
CA GLU A 7 0.02 -21.95 -10.59
C GLU A 7 -0.46 -21.42 -9.24
N ILE A 8 -0.77 -22.30 -8.27
CA ILE A 8 -1.13 -21.84 -6.92
C ILE A 8 0.07 -21.28 -6.16
N MET A 9 1.29 -21.81 -6.35
CA MET A 9 2.50 -21.18 -5.78
C MET A 9 2.67 -19.75 -6.30
N ILE A 10 2.52 -19.53 -7.60
CA ILE A 10 2.57 -18.18 -8.20
C ILE A 10 1.49 -17.28 -7.59
N THR A 11 0.26 -17.80 -7.47
CA THR A 11 -0.89 -17.06 -6.95
C THR A 11 -0.74 -16.76 -5.46
N SER A 12 -0.09 -17.64 -4.70
CA SER A 12 0.13 -17.45 -3.26
C SER A 12 1.14 -16.34 -2.94
N MET A 13 1.91 -15.86 -3.93
CA MET A 13 2.71 -14.64 -3.75
C MET A 13 1.86 -13.40 -3.46
N TYR A 14 0.55 -13.46 -3.72
CA TYR A 14 -0.42 -12.42 -3.37
C TYR A 14 -1.08 -12.63 -2.00
N PHE A 15 -0.69 -13.67 -1.25
CA PHE A 15 -1.19 -13.89 0.11
C PHE A 15 -0.61 -12.86 1.07
N ASN A 16 -1.41 -12.43 2.02
CA ASN A 16 -1.06 -11.33 2.92
C ASN A 16 -0.31 -11.82 4.17
N ASN A 17 -0.59 -13.05 4.60
CA ASN A 17 -0.02 -13.58 5.84
C ASN A 17 -0.03 -15.12 5.85
N ILE A 18 0.64 -15.69 6.85
CA ILE A 18 0.80 -17.14 6.98
C ILE A 18 -0.53 -17.92 7.07
N LYS A 19 -1.61 -17.31 7.59
CA LYS A 19 -2.91 -17.99 7.68
C LYS A 19 -3.50 -18.28 6.31
N ASP A 20 -3.21 -17.46 5.31
CA ASP A 20 -3.71 -17.68 3.95
C ASP A 20 -3.11 -18.98 3.38
N PHE A 21 -1.83 -19.24 3.65
CA PHE A 21 -1.13 -20.48 3.30
C PHE A 21 -1.69 -21.69 4.08
N ILE A 22 -1.86 -21.56 5.40
CA ILE A 22 -2.41 -22.63 6.24
C ILE A 22 -3.84 -22.98 5.81
N ASN A 23 -4.68 -21.98 5.55
CA ASN A 23 -6.06 -22.19 5.10
C ASN A 23 -6.10 -22.85 3.72
N LEU A 24 -5.16 -22.53 2.83
CA LEU A 24 -5.06 -23.19 1.53
C LEU A 24 -4.74 -24.69 1.69
N GLU A 25 -3.73 -25.02 2.51
CA GLU A 25 -3.30 -26.40 2.81
C GLU A 25 -4.41 -27.23 3.47
N MET A 26 -5.11 -26.65 4.45
CA MET A 26 -6.16 -27.33 5.20
C MET A 26 -7.48 -27.39 4.44
N GLY A 27 -7.85 -26.29 3.77
CA GLY A 27 -9.15 -26.13 3.12
C GLY A 27 -9.23 -26.81 1.77
N VAL A 28 -8.10 -27.06 1.10
CA VAL A 28 -8.05 -27.68 -0.23
C VAL A 28 -7.06 -28.84 -0.23
N LYS A 29 -7.56 -30.05 0.09
CA LYS A 29 -6.75 -31.29 0.20
C LYS A 29 -5.77 -31.52 -0.95
N ARG A 30 -6.11 -31.09 -2.17
CA ARG A 30 -5.25 -31.21 -3.36
C ARG A 30 -3.94 -30.43 -3.24
N TYR A 31 -3.90 -29.33 -2.49
CA TYR A 31 -2.71 -28.51 -2.31
C TYR A 31 -1.96 -28.85 -1.02
N ARG A 32 -2.22 -30.00 -0.41
CA ARG A 32 -1.50 -30.45 0.78
C ARG A 32 -0.02 -30.70 0.45
N GLY A 33 0.89 -30.15 1.24
CA GLY A 33 2.34 -30.20 1.03
C GLY A 33 2.86 -29.15 0.03
N ASN A 34 2.03 -28.21 -0.40
CA ASN A 34 2.44 -27.16 -1.34
C ASN A 34 3.42 -26.15 -0.71
N ILE A 35 3.33 -25.88 0.59
CA ILE A 35 4.27 -25.02 1.33
C ILE A 35 5.72 -25.57 1.25
N GLU A 36 5.90 -26.88 1.20
CA GLU A 36 7.23 -27.51 1.10
C GLU A 36 7.92 -27.23 -0.24
N ARG A 37 7.19 -26.73 -1.25
CA ARG A 37 7.70 -26.49 -2.60
C ARG A 37 8.35 -25.11 -2.76
N PHE A 38 8.28 -24.25 -1.74
CA PHE A 38 8.88 -22.92 -1.80
C PHE A 38 10.38 -22.98 -1.50
N HIS A 39 11.18 -22.60 -2.49
CA HIS A 39 12.62 -22.40 -2.33
C HIS A 39 12.99 -20.97 -1.87
N PHE A 40 12.00 -20.09 -1.76
CA PHE A 40 12.14 -18.77 -1.15
C PHE A 40 10.91 -18.40 -0.36
N ASN A 41 11.06 -17.56 0.67
CA ASN A 41 9.89 -17.10 1.43
C ASN A 41 9.03 -16.14 0.58
N PRO A 42 7.73 -16.40 0.41
CA PRO A 42 6.83 -15.55 -0.38
C PRO A 42 6.37 -14.30 0.37
N ILE A 43 6.53 -14.29 1.69
CA ILE A 43 6.18 -13.20 2.63
C ILE A 43 7.26 -13.06 3.70
N PRO A 44 7.32 -11.95 4.46
CA PRO A 44 8.16 -11.87 5.66
C PRO A 44 7.84 -13.00 6.66
N LEU A 45 8.87 -13.63 7.22
CA LEU A 45 8.75 -14.73 8.17
C LEU A 45 9.34 -14.38 9.53
N ASN A 46 8.86 -15.06 10.57
CA ASN A 46 9.43 -15.06 11.92
C ASN A 46 9.85 -16.49 12.31
N GLU A 47 10.45 -16.68 13.48
CA GLU A 47 10.89 -18.01 13.96
C GLU A 47 9.82 -19.11 13.83
N TYR A 48 8.55 -18.78 14.08
CA TYR A 48 7.45 -19.74 13.98
C TYR A 48 7.09 -20.04 12.53
N SER A 49 6.77 -19.01 11.73
CA SER A 49 6.30 -19.21 10.36
C SER A 49 7.38 -19.77 9.45
N ARG A 50 8.65 -19.53 9.76
CA ARG A 50 9.78 -20.11 9.07
C ARG A 50 9.80 -21.64 9.13
N LYS A 51 9.44 -22.24 10.27
CA LYS A 51 9.41 -23.71 10.43
C LYS A 51 8.40 -24.39 9.50
N LEU A 52 7.44 -23.65 8.98
CA LEU A 52 6.45 -24.16 8.03
C LEU A 52 7.01 -24.32 6.61
N PHE A 53 8.10 -23.61 6.27
CA PHE A 53 8.74 -23.66 4.95
C PHE A 53 10.09 -24.40 5.02
N PRO A 54 10.11 -25.73 5.06
CA PRO A 54 11.31 -26.51 5.35
C PRO A 54 12.40 -26.44 4.28
N ASN A 55 12.05 -26.11 3.04
CA ASN A 55 12.95 -26.18 1.87
C ASN A 55 13.39 -24.79 1.35
N ILE A 56 13.36 -23.75 2.19
CA ILE A 56 13.84 -22.42 1.78
C ILE A 56 15.36 -22.45 1.54
N GLU A 57 15.75 -22.03 0.34
CA GLU A 57 17.14 -21.85 -0.09
C GLU A 57 17.52 -20.36 -0.20
N THR A 58 16.55 -19.49 -0.48
CA THR A 58 16.72 -18.04 -0.54
C THR A 58 15.78 -17.32 0.42
N PHE A 59 16.34 -16.55 1.33
CA PHE A 59 15.60 -15.69 2.24
C PHE A 59 15.49 -14.27 1.68
N HIS A 60 14.32 -13.94 1.16
CA HIS A 60 13.92 -12.58 0.80
C HIS A 60 13.70 -11.72 2.03
N ILE A 61 14.42 -10.60 2.08
CA ILE A 61 14.25 -9.54 3.07
C ILE A 61 13.41 -8.45 2.39
N TYR A 62 12.17 -8.26 2.87
CA TYR A 62 11.20 -7.31 2.32
C TYR A 62 11.29 -5.94 3.00
N ASN A 63 11.70 -5.88 4.27
CA ASN A 63 11.94 -4.62 5.00
C ASN A 63 13.13 -4.72 5.98
N GLU A 64 13.62 -3.57 6.45
CA GLU A 64 14.72 -3.48 7.44
C GLU A 64 14.39 -4.10 8.80
N ASN A 65 13.11 -4.21 9.13
CA ASN A 65 12.63 -4.79 10.39
C ASN A 65 12.31 -6.29 10.27
N ASP A 66 12.47 -6.88 9.07
CA ASP A 66 12.25 -8.30 8.91
C ASP A 66 13.30 -9.06 9.72
N GLU A 67 12.90 -10.17 10.33
CA GLU A 67 13.81 -11.00 11.11
C GLU A 67 14.89 -11.59 10.20
N ILE A 68 16.16 -11.42 10.59
CA ILE A 68 17.31 -11.92 9.83
C ILE A 68 17.84 -13.17 10.53
N PHE A 69 17.65 -14.31 9.88
CA PHE A 69 18.13 -15.59 10.40
C PHE A 69 19.60 -15.83 10.05
N ASN A 70 20.42 -16.17 11.04
CA ASN A 70 21.87 -16.39 10.89
C ASN A 70 22.23 -17.87 11.03
N ASP A 71 21.72 -18.71 10.13
CA ASP A 71 21.92 -20.16 10.13
C ASP A 71 23.02 -20.66 9.18
N GLY A 72 23.68 -19.73 8.48
CA GLY A 72 24.87 -19.98 7.66
C GLY A 72 24.65 -20.74 6.35
N LYS A 73 23.42 -21.11 5.98
CA LYS A 73 23.13 -21.93 4.79
C LYS A 73 22.19 -21.28 3.77
N ILE A 74 21.38 -20.30 4.17
CA ILE A 74 20.36 -19.70 3.30
C ILE A 74 20.89 -18.42 2.64
N PHE A 75 20.74 -18.31 1.32
CA PHE A 75 21.12 -17.11 0.56
C PHE A 75 20.16 -15.95 0.88
N LYS A 76 20.66 -14.79 1.28
CA LYS A 76 19.81 -13.63 1.64
C LYS A 76 19.73 -12.65 0.48
N LYS A 77 18.52 -12.24 0.12
CA LYS A 77 18.28 -11.28 -0.97
C LYS A 77 17.36 -10.14 -0.52
N VAL A 78 17.86 -8.92 -0.64
CA VAL A 78 17.08 -7.70 -0.41
C VAL A 78 16.24 -7.42 -1.66
N ILE A 79 14.93 -7.21 -1.48
CA ILE A 79 13.97 -7.03 -2.59
C ILE A 79 13.27 -5.67 -2.54
N TRP A 80 13.93 -4.66 -1.97
CA TRP A 80 13.51 -3.27 -2.07
C TRP A 80 14.56 -2.44 -2.80
N TYR A 81 14.12 -1.37 -3.46
CA TYR A 81 14.97 -0.49 -4.27
C TYR A 81 15.17 0.83 -3.54
N LEU A 82 16.43 1.22 -3.38
CA LEU A 82 16.92 2.40 -2.67
C LEU A 82 17.46 3.45 -3.64
N VAL A 83 17.63 4.68 -3.14
CA VAL A 83 18.28 5.77 -3.89
C VAL A 83 19.63 5.34 -4.48
N LYS A 84 20.43 4.59 -3.71
CA LYS A 84 21.75 4.10 -4.13
C LYS A 84 21.71 3.09 -5.27
N ASP A 85 20.61 2.36 -5.42
CA ASP A 85 20.49 1.33 -6.47
C ASP A 85 20.39 1.99 -7.85
N ARG A 86 19.99 3.27 -7.91
CA ARG A 86 20.02 4.06 -9.15
C ARG A 86 21.43 4.28 -9.70
N TYR A 87 22.47 4.23 -8.88
CA TYR A 87 23.85 4.30 -9.40
C TYR A 87 24.21 3.08 -10.25
N THR A 88 23.54 1.96 -10.03
CA THR A 88 23.76 0.69 -10.75
C THR A 88 22.75 0.51 -11.87
N TYR A 89 21.46 0.70 -11.59
CA TYR A 89 20.37 0.37 -12.52
C TYR A 89 19.77 1.60 -13.20
N GLY A 90 20.21 2.81 -12.84
CA GLY A 90 19.64 4.05 -13.34
C GLY A 90 18.16 4.16 -12.99
N ASN A 91 17.34 4.32 -14.04
CA ASN A 91 15.89 4.39 -13.95
C ASN A 91 15.18 3.05 -14.15
N THR A 92 15.93 1.97 -14.36
CA THR A 92 15.38 0.62 -14.54
C THR A 92 15.20 -0.03 -13.17
N ILE A 93 13.97 -0.49 -12.89
CA ILE A 93 13.65 -1.23 -11.66
C ILE A 93 13.75 -2.74 -11.97
N PRO A 94 14.66 -3.49 -11.32
CA PRO A 94 14.76 -4.93 -11.51
C PRO A 94 13.45 -5.67 -11.17
N PRO A 95 13.08 -6.75 -11.87
CA PRO A 95 11.79 -7.41 -11.71
C PRO A 95 11.60 -8.07 -10.34
N GLU A 96 12.67 -8.37 -9.62
CA GLU A 96 12.61 -8.99 -8.29
C GLU A 96 12.29 -7.99 -7.17
N VAL A 97 12.37 -6.69 -7.46
CA VAL A 97 12.03 -5.63 -6.51
C VAL A 97 10.52 -5.68 -6.21
N LYS A 98 10.18 -5.65 -4.93
CA LYS A 98 8.81 -5.60 -4.42
C LYS A 98 8.40 -4.24 -3.86
N SER A 99 9.36 -3.36 -3.55
CA SER A 99 9.05 -2.02 -3.05
C SER A 99 10.09 -0.98 -3.42
N LEU A 100 9.63 0.25 -3.70
CA LEU A 100 10.49 1.42 -3.83
C LEU A 100 10.51 2.16 -2.49
N LYS A 101 11.70 2.48 -1.99
CA LYS A 101 11.88 3.09 -0.67
C LYS A 101 11.71 4.61 -0.70
N TYR A 102 11.87 5.23 0.47
CA TYR A 102 11.79 6.67 0.68
C TYR A 102 12.64 7.43 -0.35
N ASN A 103 12.03 8.43 -0.99
CA ASN A 103 12.69 9.35 -1.93
C ASN A 103 13.49 8.67 -3.07
N CYS A 104 13.16 7.43 -3.42
CA CYS A 104 14.00 6.64 -4.30
C CYS A 104 14.30 7.31 -5.65
N PHE A 105 13.30 7.98 -6.22
CA PHE A 105 13.38 8.79 -7.43
C PHE A 105 13.12 10.27 -7.15
N CYS A 106 13.34 10.76 -5.92
CA CYS A 106 13.18 12.19 -5.63
C CYS A 106 14.20 13.02 -6.44
N ASN A 107 13.76 14.19 -6.94
CA ASN A 107 14.55 15.11 -7.77
C ASN A 107 15.15 14.45 -9.02
N CYS A 108 14.45 13.50 -9.65
CA CYS A 108 14.87 12.99 -10.95
C CYS A 108 14.38 13.92 -12.06
N ASP A 109 15.01 15.09 -12.21
CA ASP A 109 14.56 16.13 -13.14
C ASP A 109 14.59 15.70 -14.61
N GLU A 110 15.39 14.70 -14.98
CA GLU A 110 15.42 14.15 -16.34
C GLU A 110 14.43 12.99 -16.57
N LEU A 111 13.75 12.51 -15.51
CA LEU A 111 12.86 11.35 -15.60
C LEU A 111 11.54 11.73 -16.27
N LYS A 112 11.45 11.50 -17.58
CA LYS A 112 10.23 11.80 -18.37
C LYS A 112 9.11 10.78 -18.18
N SER A 113 9.48 9.52 -17.96
CA SER A 113 8.60 8.40 -17.69
C SER A 113 9.36 7.32 -16.93
N ILE A 114 8.63 6.45 -16.23
CA ILE A 114 9.18 5.27 -15.58
C ILE A 114 8.24 4.09 -15.74
N ASN A 115 8.81 2.92 -16.01
CA ASN A 115 8.06 1.66 -15.98
C ASN A 115 8.09 1.11 -14.54
N ILE A 116 6.95 1.10 -13.85
CA ILE A 116 6.81 0.45 -12.54
C ILE A 116 6.41 -1.01 -12.77
N PRO A 117 7.28 -2.00 -12.46
CA PRO A 117 6.92 -3.41 -12.66
C PRO A 117 5.74 -3.82 -11.78
N THR A 118 4.95 -4.80 -12.26
CA THR A 118 3.81 -5.38 -11.50
C THR A 118 4.24 -6.17 -10.26
N THR A 119 5.54 -6.36 -10.06
CA THR A 119 6.10 -6.90 -8.82
C THR A 119 6.13 -5.87 -7.70
N ILE A 120 6.06 -4.58 -8.00
CA ILE A 120 6.04 -3.50 -7.00
C ILE A 120 4.70 -3.45 -6.29
N THR A 121 4.76 -3.56 -4.97
CA THR A 121 3.60 -3.52 -4.07
C THR A 121 3.54 -2.25 -3.22
N LYS A 122 4.64 -1.50 -3.14
CA LYS A 122 4.76 -0.29 -2.31
C LYS A 122 5.63 0.76 -2.99
N LEU A 123 5.11 1.99 -3.02
CA LEU A 123 5.84 3.21 -3.30
C LEU A 123 6.08 3.96 -1.99
N GLY A 124 7.33 4.30 -1.70
CA GLY A 124 7.72 5.00 -0.47
C GLY A 124 7.20 6.44 -0.41
N ASP A 125 7.32 7.07 0.77
CA ASP A 125 7.06 8.50 0.90
C ASP A 125 8.03 9.28 0.00
N GLY A 126 7.52 10.31 -0.67
CA GLY A 126 8.27 11.14 -1.62
C GLY A 126 8.94 10.38 -2.77
N CYS A 127 8.49 9.16 -3.11
CA CYS A 127 9.20 8.29 -4.06
C CYS A 127 9.53 8.97 -5.39
N PHE A 128 8.62 9.79 -5.94
CA PHE A 128 8.83 10.58 -7.15
C PHE A 128 8.67 12.09 -6.88
N ASP A 129 8.87 12.53 -5.64
CA ASP A 129 8.78 13.95 -5.28
C ASP A 129 9.75 14.79 -6.12
N ARG A 130 9.28 15.94 -6.63
CA ARG A 130 10.07 16.87 -7.45
C ARG A 130 10.65 16.26 -8.74
N CYS A 131 10.04 15.21 -9.30
CA CYS A 131 10.37 14.77 -10.67
C CYS A 131 9.81 15.75 -11.71
N SER A 132 10.49 16.87 -11.91
CA SER A 132 9.95 18.02 -12.65
C SER A 132 9.65 17.74 -14.12
N SER A 133 10.36 16.80 -14.77
CA SER A 133 10.07 16.37 -16.17
C SER A 133 9.15 15.17 -16.30
N LEU A 134 8.69 14.54 -15.21
CA LEU A 134 7.83 13.35 -15.30
C LEU A 134 6.48 13.73 -15.90
N LYS A 135 6.23 13.31 -17.14
CA LYS A 135 5.02 13.68 -17.90
C LYS A 135 3.85 12.74 -17.64
N SER A 136 4.16 11.46 -17.52
CA SER A 136 3.16 10.42 -17.28
C SER A 136 3.71 9.31 -16.40
N ILE A 137 2.80 8.65 -15.67
CA ILE A 137 3.14 7.47 -14.90
C ILE A 137 1.99 6.44 -14.91
N ASN A 138 2.38 5.16 -14.92
CA ASN A 138 1.47 4.04 -14.80
C ASN A 138 1.62 3.42 -13.40
N ILE A 139 0.53 3.39 -12.63
CA ILE A 139 0.46 2.78 -11.30
C ILE A 139 -0.23 1.42 -11.44
N PRO A 140 0.51 0.30 -11.37
CA PRO A 140 -0.08 -1.02 -11.56
C PRO A 140 -0.94 -1.43 -10.35
N SER A 141 -1.92 -2.30 -10.60
CA SER A 141 -2.84 -2.87 -9.60
C SER A 141 -2.16 -3.55 -8.41
N SER A 142 -0.91 -3.96 -8.56
CA SER A 142 -0.10 -4.55 -7.48
C SER A 142 0.26 -3.56 -6.37
N VAL A 143 0.28 -2.26 -6.66
CA VAL A 143 0.71 -1.21 -5.72
C VAL A 143 -0.35 -0.99 -4.65
N SER A 144 -0.27 -1.73 -3.54
CA SER A 144 -1.22 -1.64 -2.42
C SER A 144 -0.90 -0.56 -1.38
N LYS A 145 0.24 0.14 -1.52
CA LYS A 145 0.69 1.21 -0.62
C LYS A 145 1.40 2.30 -1.41
N ILE A 146 0.98 3.55 -1.20
CA ILE A 146 1.63 4.74 -1.76
C ILE A 146 1.92 5.70 -0.61
N GLY A 147 3.17 6.14 -0.53
CA GLY A 147 3.61 7.05 0.50
C GLY A 147 3.08 8.48 0.33
N GLY A 148 3.13 9.23 1.42
CA GLY A 148 2.80 10.65 1.43
C GLY A 148 3.71 11.43 0.49
N GLY A 149 3.14 12.37 -0.27
CA GLY A 149 3.89 13.24 -1.19
C GLY A 149 4.61 12.50 -2.33
N CYS A 150 4.22 11.26 -2.63
CA CYS A 150 4.89 10.43 -3.65
C CYS A 150 5.01 11.13 -5.03
N PHE A 151 4.12 12.05 -5.36
CA PHE A 151 4.09 12.83 -6.61
C PHE A 151 3.97 14.34 -6.36
N ASP A 152 4.38 14.80 -5.17
CA ASP A 152 4.42 16.24 -4.91
C ASP A 152 5.47 16.87 -5.84
N GLU A 153 5.20 18.11 -6.26
CA GLU A 153 6.10 18.89 -7.13
C GLU A 153 6.52 18.22 -8.46
N CYS A 154 5.81 17.19 -8.93
CA CYS A 154 5.90 16.69 -10.31
C CYS A 154 5.22 17.68 -11.27
N THR A 155 5.89 18.78 -11.57
CA THR A 155 5.32 19.92 -12.34
C THR A 155 4.95 19.56 -13.77
N SER A 156 5.56 18.56 -14.39
CA SER A 156 5.17 18.12 -15.74
C SER A 156 4.11 17.02 -15.78
N LEU A 157 3.67 16.50 -14.62
CA LEU A 157 2.80 15.32 -14.57
C LEU A 157 1.36 15.68 -14.92
N THR A 158 0.98 15.46 -16.18
CA THR A 158 -0.35 15.76 -16.70
C THR A 158 -1.25 14.54 -16.83
N THR A 159 -0.66 13.34 -16.96
CA THR A 159 -1.40 12.10 -17.19
C THR A 159 -0.99 10.99 -16.22
N MET A 160 -1.97 10.27 -15.68
CA MET A 160 -1.74 9.02 -14.95
C MET A 160 -2.60 7.88 -15.48
N ASN A 161 -2.05 6.68 -15.53
CA ASN A 161 -2.85 5.46 -15.65
C ASN A 161 -2.82 4.73 -14.31
N ILE A 162 -4.00 4.41 -13.79
CA ILE A 162 -4.17 3.77 -12.50
C ILE A 162 -5.15 2.62 -12.62
N ASP A 163 -4.67 1.42 -12.34
CA ASP A 163 -5.54 0.27 -12.18
C ASP A 163 -6.36 0.38 -10.87
N ASN A 164 -7.54 -0.22 -10.83
CA ASN A 164 -8.41 -0.25 -9.65
C ASN A 164 -8.76 1.15 -9.10
N LEU A 165 -8.95 2.14 -9.99
CA LEU A 165 -9.48 3.45 -9.62
C LEU A 165 -10.89 3.32 -9.04
N GLN A 166 -11.08 3.75 -7.79
CA GLN A 166 -12.35 3.66 -7.07
C GLN A 166 -13.13 4.98 -7.10
N PHE A 167 -12.45 6.09 -6.81
CA PHE A 167 -13.09 7.39 -6.68
C PHE A 167 -12.09 8.54 -6.81
N ILE A 168 -12.52 9.69 -7.32
CA ILE A 168 -11.72 10.91 -7.37
C ILE A 168 -12.47 12.01 -6.61
N SER A 169 -11.89 12.46 -5.51
CA SER A 169 -12.38 13.63 -4.79
C SER A 169 -11.75 14.93 -5.30
N GLN A 170 -12.12 16.05 -4.69
CA GLN A 170 -11.50 17.36 -4.99
C GLN A 170 -9.97 17.39 -4.78
N GLU A 171 -9.46 16.58 -3.86
CA GLU A 171 -8.06 16.64 -3.41
C GLU A 171 -7.30 15.32 -3.59
N ARG A 172 -8.02 14.19 -3.75
CA ARG A 172 -7.42 12.85 -3.70
C ARG A 172 -8.00 11.92 -4.75
N ILE A 173 -7.18 10.96 -5.17
CA ILE A 173 -7.58 9.81 -5.97
C ILE A 173 -7.54 8.59 -5.06
N PHE A 174 -8.63 7.82 -5.00
CA PHE A 174 -8.81 6.63 -4.17
C PHE A 174 -8.76 5.38 -5.05
N ILE A 175 -7.96 4.41 -4.64
CA ILE A 175 -7.62 3.24 -5.46
C ILE A 175 -7.46 1.98 -4.59
N ASN A 176 -7.41 0.83 -5.26
CA ASN A 176 -7.17 -0.52 -4.73
C ASN A 176 -8.29 -1.16 -3.89
N GLU A 177 -8.29 -2.49 -3.92
CA GLU A 177 -9.08 -3.39 -3.08
C GLU A 177 -8.19 -4.56 -2.59
N PRO A 178 -8.40 -5.14 -1.38
CA PRO A 178 -9.38 -4.80 -0.34
C PRO A 178 -8.87 -3.71 0.63
N VAL A 179 -7.77 -3.04 0.29
CA VAL A 179 -7.19 -1.93 1.06
C VAL A 179 -7.36 -0.66 0.26
N LEU A 180 -8.18 0.27 0.76
CA LEU A 180 -8.33 1.57 0.12
C LEU A 180 -7.11 2.41 0.45
N VAL A 181 -6.39 2.83 -0.57
CA VAL A 181 -5.32 3.82 -0.46
C VAL A 181 -5.67 5.02 -1.31
N SER A 182 -4.98 6.12 -1.06
CA SER A 182 -5.19 7.32 -1.86
C SER A 182 -3.91 8.08 -2.08
N ILE A 183 -3.91 8.85 -3.15
CA ILE A 183 -2.88 9.80 -3.50
C ILE A 183 -3.48 11.19 -3.50
N LYS A 184 -2.71 12.18 -3.05
CA LYS A 184 -3.04 13.59 -3.30
C LYS A 184 -3.01 13.80 -4.82
N ILE A 185 -4.00 14.49 -5.36
CA ILE A 185 -4.02 14.86 -6.78
C ILE A 185 -2.81 15.77 -7.04
N PRO A 186 -1.86 15.37 -7.92
CA PRO A 186 -0.80 16.26 -8.38
C PRO A 186 -1.41 17.50 -9.03
N HIS A 187 -0.86 18.68 -8.75
CA HIS A 187 -1.45 19.97 -9.12
C HIS A 187 -1.74 20.14 -10.62
N ASN A 188 -0.87 19.63 -11.49
CA ASN A 188 -1.00 19.73 -12.94
C ASN A 188 -1.65 18.51 -13.60
N LEU A 189 -2.16 17.56 -12.81
CA LEU A 189 -2.80 16.37 -13.35
C LEU A 189 -4.12 16.75 -14.03
N GLN A 190 -4.27 16.37 -15.30
CA GLN A 190 -5.43 16.68 -16.14
C GLN A 190 -6.17 15.43 -16.57
N ILE A 191 -5.45 14.34 -16.85
CA ILE A 191 -5.98 13.13 -17.45
C ILE A 191 -5.69 11.92 -16.57
N ILE A 192 -6.70 11.08 -16.33
CA ILE A 192 -6.55 9.76 -15.72
C ILE A 192 -7.20 8.72 -16.63
N ASN A 193 -6.49 7.62 -16.92
CA ASN A 193 -6.98 6.51 -17.74
C ASN A 193 -7.57 6.98 -19.09
N GLY A 194 -6.89 7.95 -19.72
CA GLY A 194 -7.31 8.53 -21.00
C GLY A 194 -8.53 9.47 -20.94
N LYS A 195 -9.02 9.84 -19.75
CA LYS A 195 -10.19 10.72 -19.56
C LYS A 195 -9.82 11.96 -18.74
N ASN A 196 -10.46 13.08 -19.03
CA ASN A 196 -10.35 14.29 -18.22
C ASN A 196 -10.81 14.03 -16.78
N ILE A 197 -10.12 14.61 -15.81
CA ILE A 197 -10.45 14.42 -14.40
C ILE A 197 -11.71 15.17 -14.03
N GLU A 198 -12.71 14.41 -13.57
CA GLU A 198 -13.90 14.94 -12.93
C GLU A 198 -13.79 14.78 -11.41
N LYS A 199 -13.58 15.89 -10.71
CA LYS A 199 -13.48 15.92 -9.25
C LYS A 199 -14.87 15.85 -8.62
N LYS A 200 -15.10 14.86 -7.77
CA LYS A 200 -16.37 14.67 -7.07
C LYS A 200 -16.27 15.14 -5.61
N ASP A 201 -17.42 15.45 -5.02
CA ASP A 201 -17.52 15.71 -3.59
C ASP A 201 -17.25 14.40 -2.82
N ILE A 202 -16.26 14.43 -1.92
CA ILE A 202 -15.89 13.27 -1.09
C ILE A 202 -17.04 12.78 -0.22
N ASN A 203 -17.98 13.65 0.15
CA ASN A 203 -19.14 13.26 0.96
C ASN A 203 -20.15 12.38 0.20
N LYS A 204 -20.01 12.26 -1.13
CA LYS A 204 -20.76 11.32 -1.95
C LYS A 204 -20.09 9.95 -2.07
N PHE A 205 -18.84 9.83 -1.59
CA PHE A 205 -18.11 8.57 -1.67
C PHE A 205 -18.57 7.61 -0.59
N ILE A 206 -18.97 6.41 -1.02
CA ILE A 206 -19.28 5.29 -0.14
C ILE A 206 -18.13 4.30 -0.27
N ILE A 207 -17.49 3.97 0.85
CA ILE A 207 -16.44 2.94 0.87
C ILE A 207 -17.09 1.59 0.51
N PRO A 208 -16.66 0.91 -0.57
CA PRO A 208 -17.20 -0.39 -0.94
C PRO A 208 -17.01 -1.43 0.16
N SER A 209 -17.94 -2.38 0.29
CA SER A 209 -17.89 -3.42 1.33
C SER A 209 -16.71 -4.39 1.17
N SER A 210 -16.13 -4.50 -0.05
CA SER A 210 -14.90 -5.25 -0.31
C SER A 210 -13.67 -4.61 0.35
N ILE A 211 -13.72 -3.31 0.67
CA ILE A 211 -12.67 -2.61 1.41
C ILE A 211 -12.78 -2.97 2.88
N THR A 212 -11.82 -3.76 3.36
CA THR A 212 -11.76 -4.17 4.78
C THR A 212 -10.82 -3.28 5.60
N LYS A 213 -10.00 -2.47 4.92
CA LYS A 213 -8.93 -1.68 5.54
C LYS A 213 -8.74 -0.34 4.84
N LEU A 214 -8.60 0.72 5.63
CA LEU A 214 -8.10 2.01 5.15
C LEU A 214 -6.58 2.05 5.28
N GLY A 215 -5.95 2.46 4.19
CA GLY A 215 -4.52 2.64 4.09
C GLY A 215 -4.00 3.80 4.94
N ASN A 216 -2.69 3.86 5.01
CA ASN A 216 -1.96 4.90 5.71
C ASN A 216 -2.32 6.28 5.12
N ALA A 217 -2.66 7.25 5.97
CA ALA A 217 -2.99 8.61 5.54
C ALA A 217 -4.06 8.71 4.42
N CYS A 218 -4.95 7.71 4.30
CA CYS A 218 -5.89 7.55 3.18
C CYS A 218 -6.87 8.74 3.03
N PHE A 219 -7.24 9.40 4.12
CA PHE A 219 -8.06 10.62 4.11
C PHE A 219 -7.32 11.80 4.75
N ASN A 220 -6.00 11.73 4.90
CA ASN A 220 -5.23 12.78 5.56
C ASN A 220 -5.43 14.11 4.83
N ARG A 221 -5.76 15.16 5.59
CA ARG A 221 -6.09 16.51 5.11
C ARG A 221 -7.31 16.58 4.19
N CYS A 222 -8.23 15.61 4.22
CA CYS A 222 -9.52 15.76 3.54
C CYS A 222 -10.39 16.79 4.29
N TYR A 223 -10.14 18.08 4.03
CA TYR A 223 -10.75 19.18 4.77
C TYR A 223 -12.25 19.28 4.57
N SER A 224 -12.78 18.80 3.44
CA SER A 224 -14.21 18.83 3.12
C SER A 224 -14.99 17.60 3.60
N LEU A 225 -14.34 16.57 4.14
CA LEU A 225 -15.01 15.34 4.59
C LEU A 225 -15.81 15.61 5.88
N ILE A 226 -17.12 15.39 5.84
CA ILE A 226 -18.06 15.69 6.94
C ILE A 226 -18.39 14.45 7.76
N THR A 227 -18.67 13.32 7.12
CA THR A 227 -18.97 12.04 7.79
C THR A 227 -18.40 10.88 6.98
N ILE A 228 -18.12 9.75 7.63
CA ILE A 228 -17.68 8.54 6.93
C ILE A 228 -17.97 7.26 7.72
N ASN A 229 -18.31 6.19 6.99
CA ASN A 229 -18.36 4.82 7.51
C ASN A 229 -16.99 4.16 7.31
N ILE A 230 -16.34 3.74 8.40
CA ILE A 230 -15.01 3.11 8.31
C ILE A 230 -15.10 1.57 8.31
N PRO A 231 -14.18 0.86 7.67
CA PRO A 231 -14.11 -0.59 7.70
C PRO A 231 -13.40 -1.10 8.98
N THR A 232 -13.11 -2.40 9.03
CA THR A 232 -12.60 -3.07 10.25
C THR A 232 -11.15 -2.72 10.64
N TYR A 233 -10.37 -2.12 9.75
CA TYR A 233 -9.01 -1.67 10.04
C TYR A 233 -8.80 -0.24 9.57
N VAL A 234 -8.33 0.64 10.45
CA VAL A 234 -7.92 2.00 10.10
C VAL A 234 -6.43 2.13 10.39
N ARG A 235 -5.64 2.60 9.42
CA ARG A 235 -4.19 2.75 9.58
C ARG A 235 -3.78 4.15 10.05
N TYR A 236 -2.47 4.32 10.25
CA TYR A 236 -1.90 5.52 10.84
C TYR A 236 -2.26 6.77 10.05
N TYR A 237 -2.50 7.87 10.78
CA TYR A 237 -2.85 9.19 10.24
C TYR A 237 -4.00 9.22 9.22
N CYS A 238 -4.85 8.19 9.18
CA CYS A 238 -5.86 8.01 8.14
C CYS A 238 -6.79 9.23 7.99
N PHE A 239 -7.27 9.81 9.08
CA PHE A 239 -8.12 11.02 9.10
C PHE A 239 -7.42 12.21 9.74
N LYS A 240 -6.08 12.23 9.72
CA LYS A 240 -5.30 13.34 10.28
C LYS A 240 -5.72 14.64 9.59
N LYS A 241 -6.00 15.69 10.36
CA LYS A 241 -6.40 17.02 9.84
C LYS A 241 -7.66 17.01 8.95
N CYS A 242 -8.58 16.05 9.11
CA CYS A 242 -9.92 16.15 8.52
C CYS A 242 -10.77 17.11 9.37
N THR A 243 -10.53 18.42 9.24
CA THR A 243 -11.06 19.43 10.17
C THR A 243 -12.57 19.62 10.11
N SER A 244 -13.23 19.33 8.98
CA SER A 244 -14.71 19.41 8.87
C SER A 244 -15.44 18.14 9.30
N LEU A 245 -14.71 17.09 9.69
CA LEU A 245 -15.29 15.79 10.04
C LEU A 245 -16.10 15.90 11.32
N LYS A 246 -17.43 15.83 11.21
CA LYS A 246 -18.38 15.95 12.33
C LYS A 246 -18.61 14.62 13.04
N SER A 247 -18.56 13.51 12.32
CA SER A 247 -18.71 12.17 12.90
C SER A 247 -18.00 11.09 12.08
N ILE A 248 -17.64 10.00 12.76
CA ILE A 248 -17.14 8.78 12.14
C ILE A 248 -17.97 7.62 12.68
N ASN A 249 -18.54 6.84 11.77
CA ASN A 249 -19.31 5.67 12.14
C ASN A 249 -18.36 4.48 12.31
N ILE A 250 -18.03 4.18 13.57
CA ILE A 250 -17.13 3.09 13.95
C ILE A 250 -17.94 1.79 14.07
N PRO A 251 -17.70 0.78 13.22
CA PRO A 251 -18.45 -0.46 13.27
C PRO A 251 -18.18 -1.24 14.56
N SER A 252 -19.14 -2.08 14.97
CA SER A 252 -18.94 -3.04 16.08
C SER A 252 -17.78 -4.01 15.80
N SER A 253 -17.54 -4.32 14.52
CA SER A 253 -16.50 -5.22 14.02
C SER A 253 -15.10 -4.59 13.87
N ILE A 254 -14.87 -3.34 14.31
CA ILE A 254 -13.54 -2.72 14.26
C ILE A 254 -12.51 -3.59 15.01
N LYS A 255 -11.36 -3.84 14.37
CA LYS A 255 -10.28 -4.69 14.91
C LYS A 255 -9.06 -3.90 15.33
N SER A 256 -8.75 -2.80 14.65
CA SER A 256 -7.54 -2.02 14.95
C SER A 256 -7.64 -0.60 14.42
N PHE A 257 -7.08 0.31 15.21
CA PHE A 257 -6.79 1.68 14.84
C PHE A 257 -5.27 1.89 14.80
N GLY A 258 -4.80 2.66 13.83
CA GLY A 258 -3.40 3.07 13.72
C GLY A 258 -3.13 4.38 14.46
N ASP A 259 -1.87 4.61 14.77
CA ASP A 259 -1.41 5.79 15.48
C ASP A 259 -1.78 7.10 14.74
N GLY A 260 -2.23 8.09 15.50
CA GLY A 260 -2.63 9.40 15.01
C GLY A 260 -3.77 9.38 13.98
N CYS A 261 -4.50 8.28 13.82
CA CYS A 261 -5.52 8.16 12.77
C CYS A 261 -6.66 9.18 12.87
N PHE A 262 -6.88 9.79 14.03
CA PHE A 262 -7.87 10.83 14.29
C PHE A 262 -7.25 12.14 14.81
N CYS A 263 -5.94 12.31 14.64
CA CYS A 263 -5.23 13.50 15.10
C CYS A 263 -5.72 14.76 14.34
N GLU A 264 -6.12 15.80 15.06
CA GLU A 264 -6.61 17.07 14.51
C GLU A 264 -7.84 16.93 13.59
N CYS A 265 -8.66 15.88 13.75
CA CYS A 265 -9.93 15.79 13.02
C CYS A 265 -11.06 16.57 13.73
N GLY A 266 -12.07 17.03 12.98
CA GLY A 266 -13.15 17.88 13.50
C GLY A 266 -13.92 17.29 14.69
N CYS A 267 -14.03 15.95 14.76
CA CYS A 267 -14.72 15.22 15.81
C CYS A 267 -13.78 14.59 16.84
N GLU A 268 -12.50 15.00 16.90
CA GLU A 268 -11.50 14.43 17.80
C GLU A 268 -11.96 14.42 19.27
N LYS A 269 -12.57 15.51 19.74
CA LYS A 269 -13.07 15.64 21.11
C LYS A 269 -14.15 14.62 21.45
N GLU A 270 -15.06 14.35 20.51
CA GLU A 270 -16.12 13.36 20.69
C GLU A 270 -15.55 11.93 20.61
N LEU A 271 -14.64 11.68 19.66
CA LEU A 271 -13.97 10.38 19.54
C LEU A 271 -13.17 10.02 20.80
N LYS A 272 -12.53 11.00 21.48
CA LYS A 272 -11.83 10.78 22.75
C LYS A 272 -12.72 10.25 23.89
N LYS A 273 -14.04 10.47 23.82
CA LYS A 273 -15.00 9.92 24.80
C LYS A 273 -15.26 8.42 24.58
N ASN A 274 -14.95 7.89 23.40
CA ASN A 274 -15.17 6.49 23.07
C ASN A 274 -14.05 5.59 23.63
N LYS A 275 -14.38 4.81 24.67
CA LYS A 275 -13.44 3.88 25.34
C LYS A 275 -12.84 2.80 24.43
N ARG A 276 -13.44 2.53 23.26
CA ARG A 276 -12.91 1.56 22.29
C ARG A 276 -11.74 2.11 21.45
N ILE A 277 -11.50 3.42 21.48
CA ILE A 277 -10.46 4.08 20.68
C ILE A 277 -9.21 4.28 21.55
N PRO A 278 -8.07 3.66 21.18
CA PRO A 278 -6.80 3.85 21.88
C PRO A 278 -6.30 5.32 21.86
N ARG A 279 -5.64 5.78 22.93
CA ARG A 279 -5.18 7.18 23.06
C ARG A 279 -4.18 7.60 21.98
N ASN A 280 -3.31 6.70 21.56
CA ASN A 280 -2.36 6.90 20.46
C ASN A 280 -3.02 7.28 19.13
N CYS A 281 -4.31 7.00 18.93
CA CYS A 281 -5.07 7.44 17.74
C CYS A 281 -5.15 8.97 17.60
N PHE A 282 -4.85 9.72 18.67
CA PHE A 282 -4.92 11.17 18.72
C PHE A 282 -3.54 11.85 18.84
N ASN A 283 -2.45 11.07 18.83
CA ASN A 283 -1.10 11.61 18.91
C ASN A 283 -0.67 12.25 17.58
N LYS A 284 0.18 13.29 17.68
CA LYS A 284 0.67 14.06 16.53
C LYS A 284 1.65 13.28 15.66
#